data_AF-A0A1E1K5U6-F1
#
_entry.id   AF-A0A1E1K5U6-F1
#
_cell.length_a   1.000
_cell.length_b   1.000
_cell.length_c   1.000
_cell.angle_alpha   90.00
_cell.angle_beta   90.00
_cell.angle_gamma   90.00
#
_symmetry.space_group_name_H-M   'P 1'
#
loop_
_entity.id
_entity.type
_entity.pdbx_description
1 polymer ?
#
loop_
_entity_poly.entity_id
_entity_poly.type
_entity_poly.pdbx_seq_one_letter_code
_entity_poly.pdbx_strand_id
1 'polypeptide(L)'
;MTNTIEAGSGECTCFVSALRASEQLHQVSSRIQDQSLDRILIATRQAVSVVHQYSLCLLCSVSSRFLFYTLLLRQATECYSALLQLAVSIQRPITTIKLQVGAFSVDASMETSIEAVVFGEVRRTTEVISNLGDVLHPELLKDAKETWDKDACAYQLSIIQALKNDTLELALSQRNV
;
A
#
# COMPACT_ATOMS: atom_id res chain seq x y z
N MET A 1 0.98 8.00 -41.27
CA MET A 1 0.19 8.89 -40.38
C MET A 1 -0.69 7.98 -39.52
N THR A 2 -0.47 8.07 -38.20
CA THR A 2 -1.31 7.58 -37.09
C THR A 2 -1.87 6.15 -37.17
N ASN A 3 -1.10 5.20 -36.64
CA ASN A 3 -1.62 3.95 -36.12
C ASN A 3 -2.48 4.25 -34.88
N THR A 4 -3.79 4.18 -35.04
CA THR A 4 -4.76 4.06 -33.95
C THR A 4 -4.50 2.72 -33.27
N ILE A 5 -3.90 2.75 -32.08
CA ILE A 5 -3.84 1.60 -31.19
C ILE A 5 -5.29 1.38 -30.75
N GLU A 6 -5.92 0.34 -31.28
CA GLU A 6 -7.17 -0.20 -30.76
C GLU A 6 -6.94 -0.50 -29.26
N ALA A 7 -7.50 0.36 -28.41
CA ALA A 7 -7.55 0.13 -26.98
C ALA A 7 -8.28 -1.21 -26.77
N GLY A 8 -7.54 -2.22 -26.33
CA GLY A 8 -8.09 -3.55 -26.08
C GLY A 8 -9.36 -3.45 -25.24
N SER A 9 -10.42 -4.06 -25.74
CA SER A 9 -11.76 -4.12 -25.15
C SER A 9 -11.83 -5.01 -23.89
N GLY A 10 -10.84 -4.91 -23.01
CA GLY A 10 -10.81 -5.64 -21.74
C GLY A 10 -11.62 -4.91 -20.68
N GLU A 11 -12.46 -5.61 -19.95
CA GLU A 11 -13.15 -5.04 -18.78
C GLU A 11 -12.13 -4.66 -17.69
N CYS A 12 -12.27 -3.47 -17.07
CA CYS A 12 -11.44 -3.07 -15.92
C CYS A 12 -11.70 -4.03 -14.75
N THR A 13 -10.69 -4.82 -14.36
CA THR A 13 -10.76 -5.77 -13.23
C THR A 13 -10.25 -5.19 -11.91
N CYS A 14 -9.80 -3.93 -11.89
CA CYS A 14 -9.19 -3.30 -10.70
C CYS A 14 -10.08 -3.40 -9.46
N PHE A 15 -11.38 -3.18 -9.61
CA PHE A 15 -12.31 -3.24 -8.48
C PHE A 15 -12.47 -4.67 -7.93
N VAL A 16 -12.58 -5.67 -8.81
CA VAL A 16 -12.67 -7.09 -8.40
C VAL A 16 -11.39 -7.53 -7.71
N SER A 17 -10.23 -7.14 -8.26
CA SER A 17 -8.93 -7.39 -7.64
C SER A 17 -8.83 -6.71 -6.27
N ALA A 18 -9.40 -5.51 -6.12
CA ALA A 18 -9.35 -4.76 -4.88
C ALA A 18 -10.23 -5.39 -3.80
N LEU A 19 -11.40 -5.93 -4.17
CA LEU A 19 -12.25 -6.69 -3.25
C LEU A 19 -11.52 -7.95 -2.74
N ARG A 20 -10.87 -8.71 -3.63
CA ARG A 20 -10.08 -9.89 -3.23
C ARG A 20 -8.90 -9.53 -2.33
N ALA A 21 -8.19 -8.46 -2.67
CA ALA A 21 -7.09 -7.98 -1.83
C ALA A 21 -7.57 -7.51 -0.46
N SER A 22 -8.73 -6.85 -0.39
CA SER A 22 -9.37 -6.44 0.86
C SER A 22 -9.76 -7.64 1.73
N GLU A 23 -10.34 -8.67 1.14
CA GLU A 23 -10.68 -9.91 1.85
C GLU A 23 -9.43 -10.57 2.45
N GLN A 24 -8.39 -10.75 1.65
CA GLN A 24 -7.14 -11.35 2.11
C GLN A 24 -6.46 -10.52 3.20
N LEU A 25 -6.43 -9.19 3.03
CA LEU A 25 -5.86 -8.28 4.00
C LEU A 25 -6.65 -8.29 5.31
N HIS A 26 -7.98 -8.34 5.25
CA HIS A 26 -8.84 -8.45 6.42
C HIS A 26 -8.62 -9.76 7.18
N GLN A 27 -8.56 -10.89 6.46
CA GLN A 27 -8.28 -12.20 7.06
C GLN A 27 -6.95 -12.19 7.83
N VAL A 28 -5.92 -11.59 7.24
CA VAL A 28 -4.59 -11.53 7.85
C VAL A 28 -4.53 -10.53 9.01
N SER A 29 -5.10 -9.33 8.83
CA SER A 29 -5.14 -8.28 9.85
C SER A 29 -5.89 -8.75 11.12
N SER A 30 -7.00 -9.47 10.97
CA SER A 30 -7.81 -9.97 12.10
C SER A 30 -7.06 -10.93 13.03
N ARG A 31 -5.96 -11.53 12.57
CA ARG A 31 -5.14 -12.51 13.31
C ARG A 31 -3.66 -12.19 13.23
N ILE A 32 -3.31 -10.91 13.13
CA ILE A 32 -1.95 -10.49 12.78
C ILE A 32 -0.85 -11.04 13.71
N GLN A 33 -1.17 -11.28 14.98
CA GLN A 33 -0.24 -11.85 15.96
C GLN A 33 0.06 -13.35 15.71
N ASP A 34 -0.86 -14.07 15.06
CA ASP A 34 -0.75 -15.50 14.78
C ASP A 34 -0.33 -15.80 13.33
N GLN A 35 -0.23 -14.78 12.47
CA GLN A 35 0.16 -14.95 11.08
C GLN A 35 1.67 -14.90 10.90
N SER A 36 2.19 -15.67 9.95
CA SER A 36 3.58 -15.53 9.52
C SER A 36 3.81 -14.17 8.85
N LEU A 37 5.01 -13.61 9.05
CA LEU A 37 5.44 -12.36 8.41
C LEU A 37 5.20 -12.38 6.89
N ASP A 38 5.59 -13.47 6.22
CA ASP A 38 5.41 -13.61 4.77
C ASP A 38 3.95 -13.48 4.34
N ARG A 39 3.02 -14.04 5.11
CA ARG A 39 1.59 -13.99 4.77
C ARG A 39 1.04 -12.58 4.92
N ILE A 40 1.49 -11.83 5.93
CA ILE A 40 1.16 -10.41 6.10
C ILE A 40 1.73 -9.59 4.95
N LEU A 41 3.02 -9.76 4.64
CA LEU A 41 3.69 -9.03 3.55
C LEU A 41 3.08 -9.33 2.18
N ILE A 42 2.70 -10.58 1.89
CA ILE A 42 2.02 -10.93 0.64
C ILE A 42 0.69 -10.20 0.53
N ALA A 43 -0.13 -10.22 1.58
CA ALA A 43 -1.43 -9.58 1.58
C ALA A 43 -1.32 -8.05 1.44
N THR A 44 -0.40 -7.41 2.17
CA THR A 44 -0.19 -5.96 2.07
C THR A 44 0.38 -5.56 0.71
N ARG A 45 1.35 -6.32 0.15
CA ARG A 45 1.88 -6.07 -1.20
C ARG A 45 0.82 -6.19 -2.27
N GLN A 46 -0.06 -7.19 -2.17
CA GLN A 46 -1.16 -7.36 -3.11
C GLN A 46 -2.14 -6.18 -3.04
N ALA A 47 -2.51 -5.74 -1.84
CA ALA A 47 -3.34 -4.56 -1.62
C ALA A 47 -2.72 -3.30 -2.26
N VAL A 48 -1.45 -3.04 -1.98
CA VAL A 48 -0.69 -1.91 -2.55
C VAL A 48 -0.60 -2.00 -4.07
N SER A 49 -0.31 -3.20 -4.61
CA SER A 49 -0.21 -3.43 -6.06
C SER A 49 -1.52 -3.16 -6.78
N VAL A 50 -2.66 -3.55 -6.20
CA VAL A 50 -3.97 -3.30 -6.81
C VAL A 50 -4.29 -1.80 -6.80
N VAL A 51 -3.94 -1.08 -5.74
CA VAL A 51 -4.13 0.37 -5.70
C VAL A 51 -3.25 1.08 -6.72
N HIS A 52 -2.00 0.63 -6.89
CA HIS A 52 -1.11 1.13 -7.94
C HIS A 52 -1.66 0.84 -9.35
N GLN A 53 -2.22 -0.35 -9.57
CA GLN A 53 -2.88 -0.66 -10.83
C GLN A 53 -4.08 0.28 -11.07
N TYR A 54 -4.89 0.54 -10.04
CA TYR A 54 -5.99 1.48 -10.14
C TYR A 54 -5.52 2.90 -10.47
N SER A 55 -4.43 3.39 -9.86
CA SER A 55 -3.96 4.76 -10.12
C SER A 55 -3.46 4.96 -11.55
N LEU A 56 -2.93 3.91 -12.18
CA LEU A 56 -2.44 3.95 -13.56
C LEU A 56 -3.49 3.53 -14.62
N CYS A 57 -4.56 2.84 -14.21
CA CYS A 57 -5.50 2.26 -15.17
C CYS A 57 -6.42 3.32 -15.79
N LEU A 58 -6.33 3.48 -17.12
CA LEU A 58 -7.16 4.40 -17.90
C LEU A 58 -8.60 3.91 -18.10
N LEU A 59 -8.85 2.61 -17.96
CA LEU A 59 -10.18 2.00 -18.19
C LEU A 59 -11.13 2.12 -16.99
N CYS A 60 -10.62 2.47 -15.82
CA CYS A 60 -11.45 2.59 -14.63
C CYS A 60 -11.90 4.05 -14.49
N SER A 61 -13.11 4.37 -14.95
CA SER A 61 -13.68 5.72 -14.98
C SER A 61 -14.45 6.13 -13.71
N VAL A 62 -14.58 5.22 -12.74
CA VAL A 62 -15.49 5.41 -11.59
C VAL A 62 -14.74 6.02 -10.40
N SER A 63 -14.84 7.33 -10.26
CA SER A 63 -14.32 8.16 -9.16
C SER A 63 -14.89 7.78 -7.79
N SER A 64 -16.17 7.39 -7.71
CA SER A 64 -16.84 7.03 -6.45
C SER A 64 -16.19 5.84 -5.72
N ARG A 65 -15.37 5.05 -6.42
CA ARG A 65 -14.61 3.93 -5.85
C ARG A 65 -13.26 4.35 -5.27
N PHE A 66 -12.82 5.59 -5.48
CA PHE A 66 -11.54 6.09 -4.98
C PHE A 66 -11.35 5.82 -3.49
N LEU A 67 -12.37 6.13 -2.69
CA LEU A 67 -12.34 5.97 -1.23
C LEU A 67 -12.02 4.52 -0.81
N PHE A 68 -12.51 3.54 -1.57
CA PHE A 68 -12.24 2.14 -1.29
C PHE A 68 -10.73 1.81 -1.40
N TYR A 69 -10.05 2.34 -2.41
CA TYR A 69 -8.60 2.16 -2.58
C TYR A 69 -7.81 2.87 -1.48
N THR A 70 -8.28 4.03 -1.03
CA THR A 70 -7.69 4.76 0.10
C THR A 70 -7.82 3.96 1.40
N LEU A 71 -8.99 3.36 1.66
CA LEU A 71 -9.20 2.48 2.81
C LEU A 71 -8.31 1.23 2.75
N LEU A 72 -8.12 0.66 1.56
CA LEU A 72 -7.27 -0.50 1.35
C LEU A 72 -5.80 -0.19 1.68
N LEU A 73 -5.30 0.99 1.26
CA LEU A 73 -3.96 1.45 1.65
C LEU A 73 -3.84 1.68 3.16
N ARG A 74 -4.87 2.27 3.78
CA ARG A 74 -4.91 2.49 5.22
C ARG A 74 -4.79 1.18 6.01
N GLN A 75 -5.53 0.15 5.61
CA GLN A 75 -5.44 -1.17 6.24
C GLN A 75 -4.05 -1.79 6.07
N ALA A 76 -3.41 -1.59 4.92
CA ALA A 76 -2.05 -2.07 4.69
C ALA A 76 -1.04 -1.34 5.60
N THR A 77 -1.19 -0.02 5.78
CA THR A 77 -0.34 0.76 6.69
C THR A 77 -0.53 0.38 8.15
N GLU A 78 -1.77 0.08 8.57
CA GLU A 78 -2.05 -0.45 9.91
C GLU A 78 -1.36 -1.79 10.16
N CYS A 79 -1.29 -2.67 9.15
CA CYS A 79 -0.54 -3.92 9.24
C CYS A 79 0.97 -3.68 9.40
N TYR A 80 1.56 -2.68 8.71
CA TYR A 80 2.97 -2.34 8.90
C TYR A 80 3.25 -1.83 10.32
N SER A 81 2.37 -0.98 10.85
CA SER A 81 2.48 -0.49 12.23
C SER A 81 2.46 -1.65 13.24
N ALA A 82 1.52 -2.59 13.08
CA ALA A 82 1.44 -3.78 13.91
C ALA A 82 2.68 -4.69 13.80
N LEU A 83 3.25 -4.84 12.60
CA LEU A 83 4.49 -5.60 12.40
C LEU A 83 5.70 -4.96 13.11
N LEU A 84 5.82 -3.64 13.05
CA LEU A 84 6.88 -2.93 13.77
C LEU A 84 6.71 -3.05 15.30
N GLN A 85 5.47 -2.99 15.80
CA GLN A 85 5.20 -3.23 17.22
C GLN A 85 5.56 -4.66 17.67
N LEU A 86 5.32 -5.67 16.81
CA LEU A 86 5.75 -7.04 17.05
C LEU A 86 7.28 -7.17 17.09
N ALA A 87 7.99 -6.50 16.18
CA ALA A 87 9.45 -6.50 16.18
C ALA A 87 10.01 -5.99 17.52
N VAL A 88 9.47 -4.88 18.03
CA VAL A 88 9.82 -4.31 19.35
C VAL A 88 9.46 -5.25 20.50
N SER A 89 8.38 -6.03 20.41
CA SER A 89 7.97 -6.94 21.49
C SER A 89 8.82 -8.23 21.57
N ILE A 90 9.58 -8.58 20.53
CA ILE A 90 10.42 -9.79 20.45
C ILE A 90 11.77 -9.63 21.20
N GLN A 91 11.89 -8.67 22.14
CA GLN A 91 13.10 -8.37 22.94
C GLN A 91 13.65 -9.48 23.88
N ARG A 92 13.45 -10.78 23.62
CA ARG A 92 14.12 -11.91 24.28
C ARG A 92 14.23 -13.13 23.35
N PRO A 93 15.27 -13.99 23.44
CA PRO A 93 16.71 -13.73 23.33
C PRO A 93 17.11 -13.44 21.87
N ILE A 94 18.33 -12.95 21.63
CA ILE A 94 18.84 -12.55 20.31
C ILE A 94 18.85 -13.76 19.34
N THR A 95 17.77 -13.95 18.60
CA THR A 95 17.74 -14.84 17.44
C THR A 95 18.35 -14.09 16.27
N THR A 96 19.53 -14.51 15.84
CA THR A 96 20.18 -14.01 14.64
C THR A 96 19.74 -14.84 13.43
N ILE A 97 19.58 -14.18 12.29
CA ILE A 97 19.34 -14.81 11.00
C ILE A 97 20.43 -14.40 10.02
N LYS A 98 20.76 -15.30 9.09
CA LYS A 98 21.68 -15.02 7.99
C LYS A 98 20.95 -14.29 6.88
N LEU A 99 21.29 -13.03 6.67
CA LEU A 99 20.85 -12.22 5.55
C LEU A 99 21.87 -12.30 4.42
N GLN A 100 21.41 -12.65 3.22
CA GLN A 100 22.23 -12.62 2.02
C GLN A 100 21.96 -11.34 1.23
N VAL A 101 22.99 -10.51 1.08
CA VAL A 101 22.96 -9.27 0.31
C VAL A 101 23.93 -9.40 -0.85
N GLY A 102 23.42 -9.84 -2.00
CA GLY A 102 24.24 -10.17 -3.16
C GLY A 102 25.21 -11.32 -2.86
N ALA A 103 26.52 -11.05 -2.91
CA ALA A 103 27.57 -12.02 -2.60
C ALA A 103 27.93 -12.12 -1.11
N PHE A 104 27.39 -11.23 -0.25
CA PHE A 104 27.72 -11.16 1.17
C PHE A 104 26.66 -11.83 2.04
N SER A 105 27.07 -12.47 3.13
CA SER A 105 26.20 -12.98 4.18
C SER A 105 26.49 -12.24 5.47
N VAL A 106 25.46 -11.70 6.11
CA VAL A 106 25.55 -10.98 7.38
C VAL A 106 24.62 -11.64 8.39
N ASP A 107 25.11 -11.87 9.61
CA ASP A 107 24.25 -12.27 10.72
C ASP A 107 23.60 -10.99 11.29
N ALA A 108 22.28 -10.86 11.14
CA ALA A 108 21.53 -9.76 11.75
C ALA A 108 20.52 -10.28 12.77
N SER A 109 20.09 -9.43 13.70
CA SER A 109 18.97 -9.79 14.56
C SER A 109 17.70 -9.94 13.72
N MET A 110 16.81 -10.83 14.16
CA MET A 110 15.50 -11.02 13.54
C MET A 110 14.69 -9.71 13.52
N GLU A 111 14.79 -8.89 14.58
CA GLU A 111 14.18 -7.55 14.68
C GLU A 111 14.63 -6.63 13.54
N THR A 112 15.94 -6.41 13.39
CA THR A 112 16.50 -5.55 12.33
C THR A 112 16.11 -6.03 10.93
N SER A 113 15.96 -7.35 10.76
CA SER A 113 15.56 -7.95 9.48
C SER A 113 14.09 -7.67 9.17
N ILE A 114 13.20 -7.83 10.15
CA ILE A 114 11.77 -7.52 10.01
C ILE A 114 11.59 -6.03 9.74
N GLU A 115 12.23 -5.17 10.52
CA GLU A 115 12.20 -3.73 10.35
C GLU A 115 12.65 -3.31 8.95
N ALA A 116 13.80 -3.81 8.47
CA ALA A 116 14.30 -3.48 7.14
C ALA A 116 13.31 -3.85 6.02
N VAL A 117 12.67 -5.02 6.12
CA VAL A 117 11.66 -5.45 5.14
C VAL A 117 10.42 -4.55 5.22
N VAL A 118 9.90 -4.28 6.43
CA VAL A 118 8.72 -3.44 6.62
C VAL A 118 8.97 -2.01 6.13
N PHE A 119 10.13 -1.42 6.42
CA PHE A 119 10.47 -0.09 5.90
C PHE A 119 10.59 -0.07 4.37
N GLY A 120 11.09 -1.15 3.76
CA GLY A 120 11.05 -1.34 2.32
C GLY A 120 9.61 -1.32 1.76
N GLU A 121 8.66 -1.96 2.44
CA GLU A 121 7.25 -1.90 2.07
C GLU A 121 6.61 -0.52 2.27
N VAL A 122 6.91 0.14 3.39
CA VAL A 122 6.40 1.49 3.69
C VAL A 122 6.82 2.45 2.59
N ARG A 123 8.10 2.45 2.18
CA ARG A 123 8.60 3.29 1.09
C ARG A 123 7.85 3.06 -0.23
N ARG A 124 7.66 1.80 -0.62
CA ARG A 124 6.87 1.46 -1.82
C ARG A 124 5.44 1.95 -1.72
N THR A 125 4.84 1.83 -0.53
CA THR A 125 3.47 2.26 -0.28
C THR A 125 3.35 3.79 -0.38
N THR A 126 4.32 4.56 0.09
CA THR A 126 4.35 6.03 -0.04
C THR A 126 4.34 6.49 -1.50
N GLU A 127 5.05 5.80 -2.39
CA GLU A 127 5.01 6.08 -3.84
C GLU A 127 3.60 5.84 -4.40
N VAL A 128 2.96 4.73 -4.01
CA VAL A 128 1.59 4.41 -4.44
C VAL A 128 0.55 5.39 -3.89
N ILE A 129 0.67 5.84 -2.63
CA ILE A 129 -0.18 6.89 -2.05
C ILE A 129 -0.07 8.19 -2.88
N SER A 130 1.14 8.53 -3.33
CA SER A 130 1.36 9.71 -4.16
C SER A 130 0.66 9.58 -5.51
N ASN A 131 0.87 8.47 -6.22
CA ASN A 131 0.20 8.19 -7.49
C ASN A 131 -1.34 8.17 -7.34
N LEU A 132 -1.85 7.67 -6.21
CA LEU A 132 -3.28 7.69 -5.93
C LEU A 132 -3.78 9.13 -5.75
N GLY A 133 -3.02 10.00 -5.07
CA GLY A 133 -3.34 11.43 -4.97
C GLY A 133 -3.39 12.14 -6.34
N ASP A 134 -2.55 11.73 -7.27
CA ASP A 134 -2.53 12.29 -8.63
C ASP A 134 -3.80 11.97 -9.41
N VAL A 135 -4.50 10.87 -9.08
CA VAL A 135 -5.81 10.54 -9.67
C VAL A 135 -6.88 11.59 -9.36
N LEU A 136 -6.75 12.31 -8.24
CA LEU A 136 -7.68 13.36 -7.84
C LEU A 136 -7.38 14.72 -8.50
N HIS A 137 -6.31 14.84 -9.29
CA HIS A 137 -6.01 16.09 -9.98
C HIS A 137 -7.08 16.39 -11.04
N PRO A 138 -7.59 17.62 -11.12
CA PRO A 138 -8.66 18.02 -12.05
C PRO A 138 -8.40 17.66 -13.51
N GLU A 139 -7.13 17.65 -13.93
CA GLU A 139 -6.68 17.36 -15.29
C GLU A 139 -6.54 15.84 -15.59
N LEU A 140 -6.43 15.02 -14.54
CA LEU A 140 -6.28 13.56 -14.60
C LEU A 140 -7.55 12.83 -14.16
N LEU A 141 -8.63 13.57 -13.90
CA LEU A 141 -9.91 13.00 -13.50
C LEU A 141 -10.42 12.07 -14.58
N LYS A 142 -10.42 10.79 -14.24
CA LYS A 142 -11.03 9.71 -14.99
C LYS A 142 -12.49 10.06 -15.30
N ASP A 143 -12.76 10.44 -16.55
CA ASP A 143 -14.05 10.82 -17.14
C ASP A 143 -15.09 11.39 -16.14
N ALA A 144 -14.87 12.63 -15.69
CA ALA A 144 -15.85 13.34 -14.86
C ALA A 144 -17.08 13.78 -15.68
N LYS A 145 -17.94 12.83 -16.04
CA LYS A 145 -19.37 13.09 -16.30
C LYS A 145 -20.14 13.30 -15.00
N GLU A 146 -19.58 12.89 -13.86
CA GLU A 146 -20.08 13.24 -12.53
C GLU A 146 -19.60 14.64 -12.14
N THR A 147 -20.54 15.50 -11.77
CA THR A 147 -20.27 16.78 -11.11
C THR A 147 -19.49 16.48 -9.83
N TRP A 148 -18.16 16.64 -9.88
CA TRP A 148 -17.32 16.36 -8.73
C TRP A 148 -17.56 17.44 -7.67
N ASP A 149 -18.13 17.04 -6.55
CA ASP A 149 -18.31 17.93 -5.41
C ASP A 149 -16.94 18.36 -4.87
N LYS A 150 -16.69 19.67 -4.83
CA LYS A 150 -15.43 20.24 -4.36
C LYS A 150 -15.14 19.81 -2.91
N ASP A 151 -16.18 19.67 -2.10
CA ASP A 151 -16.05 19.25 -0.71
C ASP A 151 -15.64 17.78 -0.61
N ALA A 152 -16.20 16.91 -1.47
CA ALA A 152 -15.79 15.51 -1.56
C ALA A 152 -14.33 15.37 -2.03
N CYS A 153 -13.89 16.19 -2.99
CA CYS A 153 -12.49 16.19 -3.45
C CYS A 153 -11.53 16.65 -2.34
N ALA A 154 -11.85 17.77 -1.66
CA ALA A 154 -11.07 18.27 -0.54
C ALA A 154 -10.96 17.25 0.58
N TYR A 155 -12.07 16.55 0.90
CA TYR A 155 -12.07 15.48 1.87
C TYR A 155 -11.16 14.32 1.43
N GLN A 156 -11.25 13.85 0.19
CA GLN A 156 -10.42 12.75 -0.32
C GLN A 156 -8.93 13.12 -0.32
N LEU A 157 -8.57 14.34 -0.70
CA LEU A 157 -7.20 14.84 -0.61
C LEU A 157 -6.69 14.89 0.83
N SER A 158 -7.54 15.28 1.80
CA SER A 158 -7.15 15.30 3.20
C SER A 158 -6.85 13.89 3.75
N ILE A 159 -7.57 12.86 3.29
CA ILE A 159 -7.26 11.47 3.65
C ILE A 159 -5.92 11.03 3.03
N ILE A 160 -5.66 11.39 1.77
CA ILE A 160 -4.36 11.09 1.14
C ILE A 160 -3.22 11.75 1.91
N GLN A 161 -3.40 13.00 2.34
CA GLN A 161 -2.40 13.69 3.15
C GLN A 161 -2.20 13.01 4.51
N ALA A 162 -3.28 12.56 5.16
CA ALA A 162 -3.18 11.78 6.39
C ALA A 162 -2.38 10.50 6.18
N LEU A 163 -2.64 9.74 5.13
CA LEU A 163 -1.88 8.52 4.80
C LEU A 163 -0.40 8.79 4.51
N LYS A 164 -0.07 9.91 3.85
CA LYS A 164 1.31 10.35 3.65
C LYS A 164 2.00 10.63 4.99
N ASN A 165 1.30 11.29 5.91
CA ASN A 165 1.84 11.58 7.24
C ASN A 165 2.03 10.28 8.04
N ASP A 166 1.04 9.38 8.06
CA ASP A 166 1.12 8.09 8.76
C ASP A 166 2.32 7.25 8.25
N THR A 167 2.51 7.17 6.93
CA THR A 167 3.66 6.45 6.36
C THR A 167 4.99 7.15 6.60
N LEU A 168 5.02 8.48 6.68
CA LEU A 168 6.21 9.23 7.04
C LEU A 168 6.59 9.03 8.51
N GLU A 169 5.63 8.98 9.42
CA GLU A 169 5.86 8.66 10.83
C GLU A 169 6.45 7.26 10.99
N LEU A 170 5.90 6.27 10.26
CA LEU A 170 6.47 4.91 10.20
C LEU A 170 7.89 4.91 9.61
N ALA A 171 8.19 5.75 8.63
CA ALA A 171 9.54 5.84 8.08
C ALA A 171 10.53 6.56 9.03
N LEU A 172 10.05 7.51 9.83
CA LEU A 172 10.88 8.25 10.78
C LEU A 172 11.20 7.46 12.05
N SER A 173 10.35 6.51 12.45
CA SER A 173 10.68 5.60 13.56
C SER A 173 11.96 4.79 13.30
N GLN A 174 12.36 4.62 12.04
CA GLN A 174 13.64 4.01 11.65
C GLN A 174 14.88 4.80 12.11
N ARG A 175 14.78 6.13 12.30
CA ARG A 175 15.95 6.99 12.59
C ARG A 175 16.27 7.16 14.07
N ASN A 176 15.35 6.75 14.94
CA ASN A 176 15.46 6.93 16.39
C ASN A 176 15.85 5.62 17.12
N VAL A 177 16.18 4.57 16.37
CA VAL A 177 16.75 3.28 16.83
C VAL A 177 18.20 3.22 16.35
#